data_AF-A0A915DSP1-F1
#
_entry.id   AF-A0A915DSP1-F1
#
_cell.length_a   1.000
_cell.length_b   1.000
_cell.length_c   1.000
_cell.angle_alpha   90.00
_cell.angle_beta   90.00
_cell.angle_gamma   90.00
#
_symmetry.space_group_name_H-M   'P 1'
#
loop_
_entity.id
_entity.type
_entity.pdbx_description
1 polymer ?
#
loop_
_entity_poly.entity_id
_entity_poly.type
_entity_poly.pdbx_seq_one_letter_code
_entity_poly.pdbx_strand_id
1 'polypeptide(L)'
;MMCVQRLLWLRKYDFQTRKKKSSTIIFSVLAMMLLLASTEHVLVLIAFLCPPVLLTVALIVILATFGKSLGLRERYIKALLVGVVRERPSSTEKLLNGRGWQAVNDSLYFLKAGMEAIIEDEVTTRFEAEQLASWNMLTRTSITFYQFISWKLTLLWGVGCLFRYLFLLPLRVLLFSIGMLLLVFTTAAIGVVPNCGIKRWLNEKCVLMCFRILSRSVSALIYFHDLENKAKNGGICVANHTSPIDVMILSTDNTYALIGQRHDGVLGLLQRALSRASSHIWFERSEAGDRAAVTSTLREHVEDPNKLPILIFPEGTCINNTSVMMFKKGSFEVGTKIYPIA
;
A
#
# COMPACT_ATOMS: atom_id res chain seq x y z
N MET A 1 -10.76 -79.15 32.97
CA MET A 1 -11.43 -77.83 33.13
C MET A 1 -10.62 -76.63 32.61
N MET A 2 -9.31 -76.54 32.85
CA MET A 2 -8.50 -75.37 32.45
C MET A 2 -8.41 -75.08 30.94
N CYS A 3 -8.49 -76.11 30.07
CA CYS A 3 -8.36 -75.92 28.61
C CYS A 3 -9.57 -75.20 27.98
N VAL A 4 -10.79 -75.48 28.46
CA VAL A 4 -12.04 -74.88 27.95
C VAL A 4 -12.16 -73.41 28.35
N GLN A 5 -11.77 -73.05 29.57
CA GLN A 5 -11.74 -71.66 30.03
C GLN A 5 -10.72 -70.81 29.25
N ARG A 6 -9.57 -71.37 28.86
CA ARG A 6 -8.58 -70.67 28.05
C ARG A 6 -9.07 -70.43 26.61
N LEU A 7 -9.76 -71.40 26.02
CA LEU A 7 -10.41 -71.26 24.70
C LEU A 7 -11.54 -70.22 24.72
N LEU A 8 -12.38 -70.21 25.75
CA LEU A 8 -13.43 -69.19 25.92
C LEU A 8 -12.84 -67.80 26.14
N TRP A 9 -11.75 -67.68 26.90
CA TRP A 9 -11.06 -66.40 27.09
C TRP A 9 -10.42 -65.89 25.79
N LEU A 10 -9.74 -66.75 25.03
CA LEU A 10 -9.18 -66.39 23.72
C LEU A 10 -10.28 -66.00 22.73
N ARG A 11 -11.40 -66.72 22.70
CA ARG A 11 -12.55 -66.38 21.83
C ARG A 11 -13.19 -65.05 22.22
N LYS A 12 -13.29 -64.75 23.53
CA LYS A 12 -13.83 -63.48 24.03
C LYS A 12 -12.87 -62.31 23.78
N TYR A 13 -11.56 -62.53 23.94
CA TYR A 13 -10.51 -61.57 23.63
C TYR A 13 -10.48 -61.23 22.13
N ASP A 14 -10.48 -62.25 21.26
CA ASP A 14 -10.54 -62.08 19.80
C ASP A 14 -11.84 -61.40 19.34
N PHE A 15 -12.97 -61.72 19.97
CA PHE A 15 -14.23 -61.01 19.70
C PHE A 15 -14.15 -59.52 20.10
N GLN A 16 -13.55 -59.19 21.26
CA GLN A 16 -13.38 -57.81 21.71
C GLN A 16 -12.39 -57.02 20.83
N THR A 17 -11.28 -57.63 20.41
CA THR A 17 -10.31 -56.98 19.51
C THR A 17 -10.89 -56.77 18.11
N ARG A 18 -11.64 -57.74 17.57
CA ARG A 18 -12.38 -57.56 16.30
C ARG A 18 -13.43 -56.46 16.39
N LYS A 19 -14.19 -56.39 17.49
CA LYS A 19 -15.18 -55.32 17.71
C LYS A 19 -14.51 -53.95 17.79
N LYS A 20 -13.40 -53.83 18.53
CA LYS A 20 -12.62 -52.58 18.64
C LYS A 20 -12.04 -52.16 17.29
N LYS A 21 -11.47 -53.09 16.51
CA LYS A 21 -10.95 -52.83 15.16
C LYS A 21 -12.04 -52.41 14.18
N SER A 22 -13.19 -53.07 14.23
CA SER A 22 -14.36 -52.72 13.41
C SER A 22 -14.89 -51.32 13.74
N SER A 23 -15.00 -50.97 15.03
CA SER A 23 -15.39 -49.61 15.45
C SER A 23 -14.39 -48.55 14.96
N THR A 24 -13.07 -48.77 15.10
CA THR A 24 -12.06 -47.81 14.59
C THR A 24 -12.16 -47.62 13.07
N ILE A 25 -12.37 -48.71 12.31
CA ILE A 25 -12.54 -48.63 10.85
C ILE A 25 -13.80 -47.83 10.50
N ILE A 26 -14.93 -48.09 11.16
CA ILE A 26 -16.18 -47.34 10.94
C ILE A 26 -15.99 -45.85 11.24
N PHE A 27 -15.35 -45.50 12.36
CA PHE A 27 -15.05 -44.09 12.69
C PHE A 27 -14.13 -43.44 11.65
N SER A 28 -13.10 -44.13 11.16
CA SER A 28 -12.20 -43.60 10.12
C SER A 28 -12.90 -43.39 8.78
N VAL A 29 -13.79 -44.32 8.38
CA VAL A 29 -14.58 -44.21 7.14
C VAL A 29 -15.61 -43.09 7.27
N LEU A 30 -16.27 -42.95 8.42
CA LEU A 30 -17.23 -41.87 8.67
C LEU A 30 -16.53 -40.50 8.66
N ALA A 31 -15.37 -40.38 9.31
CA ALA A 31 -14.55 -39.17 9.30
C ALA A 31 -14.06 -38.83 7.88
N MET A 32 -13.63 -39.83 7.11
CA MET A 32 -13.25 -39.66 5.70
C MET A 32 -14.44 -39.23 4.84
N MET A 33 -15.64 -39.80 5.04
CA MET A 33 -16.86 -39.41 4.33
C MET A 33 -17.32 -37.99 4.70
N LEU A 34 -17.19 -37.58 5.97
CA LEU A 34 -17.42 -36.21 6.43
C LEU A 34 -16.41 -35.23 5.83
N LEU A 35 -15.13 -35.60 5.78
CA LEU A 35 -14.08 -34.84 5.10
C LEU A 35 -14.38 -34.72 3.61
N LEU A 36 -14.75 -35.81 2.93
CA LEU A 36 -15.09 -35.82 1.52
C LEU A 36 -16.32 -34.95 1.21
N ALA A 37 -17.39 -35.10 1.99
CA ALA A 37 -18.57 -34.23 1.89
C ALA A 37 -18.20 -32.75 2.11
N SER A 38 -17.35 -32.46 3.10
CA SER A 38 -16.85 -31.10 3.33
C SER A 38 -16.02 -30.57 2.16
N THR A 39 -15.20 -31.42 1.52
CA THR A 39 -14.40 -31.02 0.36
C THR A 39 -15.26 -30.78 -0.88
N GLU A 40 -16.31 -31.57 -1.10
CA GLU A 40 -17.26 -31.37 -2.19
C GLU A 40 -18.03 -30.05 -2.02
N HIS A 41 -18.53 -29.78 -0.80
CA HIS A 41 -19.18 -28.50 -0.51
C HIS A 41 -18.23 -27.31 -0.66
N VAL A 42 -16.97 -27.44 -0.26
CA VAL A 42 -15.94 -26.41 -0.48
C VAL A 42 -15.64 -26.23 -1.96
N LEU A 43 -15.53 -27.30 -2.74
CA LEU A 43 -15.31 -27.26 -4.19
C LEU A 43 -16.48 -26.59 -4.92
N VAL A 44 -17.72 -26.92 -4.57
CA VAL A 44 -18.92 -26.29 -5.13
C VAL A 44 -18.97 -24.81 -4.76
N LEU A 45 -18.64 -24.46 -3.52
CA LEU A 45 -18.58 -23.06 -3.08
C LEU A 45 -17.50 -22.28 -3.83
N ILE A 46 -16.30 -22.86 -4.02
CA ILE A 46 -15.23 -22.26 -4.82
C ILE A 46 -15.66 -22.12 -6.28
N ALA A 47 -16.26 -23.15 -6.87
CA ALA A 47 -16.74 -23.11 -8.25
C ALA A 47 -17.84 -22.06 -8.45
N PHE A 48 -18.66 -21.77 -7.43
CA PHE A 48 -19.67 -20.73 -7.47
C PHE A 48 -19.10 -19.32 -7.25
N LEU A 49 -18.16 -19.15 -6.31
CA LEU A 49 -17.58 -17.85 -5.95
C LEU A 49 -16.45 -17.41 -6.89
N CYS A 50 -15.70 -18.35 -7.48
CA CYS A 50 -14.51 -18.04 -8.27
C CYS A 50 -14.85 -17.32 -9.60
N PRO A 51 -15.80 -17.79 -10.43
CA PRO A 51 -16.14 -17.10 -11.67
C PRO A 51 -16.56 -15.63 -11.49
N PRO A 52 -17.47 -15.25 -10.57
CA PRO A 52 -17.83 -13.84 -10.40
C PRO A 52 -16.66 -13.01 -9.85
N VAL A 53 -15.80 -13.57 -9.00
CA VAL A 53 -14.58 -12.89 -8.53
C VAL A 53 -13.60 -12.64 -9.69
N LEU A 54 -13.35 -13.65 -10.52
CA LEU A 54 -12.46 -13.53 -11.69
C LEU A 54 -13.01 -12.54 -12.71
N LEU A 55 -14.32 -12.56 -12.99
CA LEU A 55 -14.96 -11.57 -13.87
C LEU A 55 -14.83 -10.15 -13.31
N THR A 56 -15.01 -10.00 -11.99
CA THR A 56 -14.82 -8.71 -11.31
C THR A 56 -13.37 -8.22 -11.43
N VAL A 57 -12.39 -9.10 -11.21
CA VAL A 57 -10.97 -8.79 -11.35
C VAL A 57 -10.65 -8.41 -12.79
N ALA A 58 -11.10 -9.19 -13.77
CA ALA A 58 -10.88 -8.91 -15.19
C ALA A 58 -11.48 -7.56 -15.59
N LEU A 59 -12.71 -7.26 -15.15
CA LEU A 59 -13.34 -5.97 -15.39
C LEU A 59 -12.54 -4.81 -14.79
N ILE A 60 -12.07 -4.94 -13.54
CA ILE A 60 -11.23 -3.92 -12.89
C ILE A 60 -9.93 -3.71 -13.66
N VAL A 61 -9.26 -4.80 -14.07
CA VAL A 61 -8.00 -4.73 -14.81
C VAL A 61 -8.20 -4.07 -16.17
N ILE A 62 -9.22 -4.48 -16.94
CA ILE A 62 -9.54 -3.90 -18.24
C ILE A 62 -9.82 -2.40 -18.11
N LEU A 63 -10.68 -1.99 -17.17
CA LEU A 63 -10.98 -0.58 -16.96
C LEU A 63 -9.73 0.21 -16.53
N ALA A 64 -8.91 -0.34 -15.63
CA ALA A 64 -7.69 0.29 -15.18
C ALA A 64 -6.68 0.50 -16.33
N THR A 65 -6.58 -0.43 -17.28
CA THR A 65 -5.74 -0.28 -18.47
C THR A 65 -6.09 0.98 -19.26
N PHE A 66 -7.38 1.28 -19.41
CA PHE A 66 -7.86 2.50 -20.08
C PHE A 66 -7.96 3.73 -19.16
N GLY A 67 -7.48 3.64 -17.92
CA GLY A 67 -7.58 4.73 -16.94
C GLY A 67 -9.00 5.04 -16.51
N LYS A 68 -9.91 4.06 -16.59
CA LYS A 68 -11.32 4.18 -16.17
C LYS A 68 -11.57 3.41 -14.87
N SER A 69 -12.64 3.79 -14.17
CA SER A 69 -13.18 3.08 -13.01
C SER A 69 -14.70 2.99 -13.14
N LEU A 70 -15.33 2.05 -12.41
CA LEU A 70 -16.80 1.96 -12.35
C LEU A 70 -17.45 3.11 -11.56
N GLY A 71 -16.67 3.98 -10.91
CA GLY A 71 -17.21 5.07 -10.11
C GLY A 71 -17.88 4.65 -8.79
N LEU A 72 -17.85 3.36 -8.44
CA LEU A 72 -18.58 2.83 -7.27
C LEU A 72 -18.11 3.46 -5.96
N ARG A 73 -16.79 3.67 -5.82
CA ARG A 73 -16.20 4.28 -4.62
C ARG A 73 -16.56 5.76 -4.52
N GLU A 74 -16.52 6.46 -5.63
CA GLU A 74 -16.87 7.88 -5.74
C GLU A 74 -18.33 8.10 -5.36
N ARG A 75 -19.23 7.24 -5.86
CA ARG A 75 -20.65 7.24 -5.50
C ARG A 75 -20.85 6.89 -4.03
N TYR A 76 -20.16 5.87 -3.53
CA TYR A 76 -20.21 5.47 -2.11
C TYR A 76 -19.75 6.60 -1.17
N ILE A 77 -18.61 7.23 -1.45
CA ILE A 77 -18.10 8.34 -0.66
C ILE A 77 -19.04 9.54 -0.74
N LYS A 78 -19.55 9.90 -1.93
CA LYS A 78 -20.55 10.97 -2.07
C LYS A 78 -21.81 10.69 -1.27
N ALA A 79 -22.32 9.45 -1.30
CA ALA A 79 -23.48 9.05 -0.51
C ALA A 79 -23.20 9.13 1.01
N LEU A 80 -22.01 8.71 1.45
CA LEU A 80 -21.58 8.86 2.85
C LEU A 80 -21.47 10.33 3.28
N LEU A 81 -20.88 11.19 2.45
CA LEU A 81 -20.75 12.62 2.75
C LEU A 81 -22.11 13.29 2.88
N VAL A 82 -23.04 12.96 1.97
CA VAL A 82 -24.41 13.49 2.00
C VAL A 82 -25.21 12.94 3.19
N GLY A 83 -25.06 11.67 3.52
CA GLY A 83 -25.87 10.99 4.55
C GLY A 83 -25.34 11.05 5.98
N VAL A 84 -24.03 11.26 6.20
CA VAL A 84 -23.39 11.14 7.52
C VAL A 84 -22.69 12.42 7.96
N VAL A 85 -22.08 13.18 7.04
CA VAL A 85 -21.24 14.34 7.40
C VAL A 85 -22.05 15.64 7.58
N ARG A 86 -23.35 15.65 7.24
CA ARG A 86 -24.24 16.81 7.44
C ARG A 86 -24.54 17.12 8.93
N GLU A 87 -24.09 16.32 9.89
CA GLU A 87 -24.45 16.46 11.32
C GLU A 87 -23.30 16.80 12.30
N ARG A 88 -22.15 17.35 11.89
CA ARG A 88 -21.21 17.90 12.90
C ARG A 88 -20.66 19.29 12.56
N PRO A 89 -20.81 20.29 13.45
CA PRO A 89 -20.05 21.52 13.37
C PRO A 89 -18.58 21.23 13.67
N SER A 90 -17.71 21.97 12.98
CA SER A 90 -16.26 21.94 13.11
C SER A 90 -15.84 22.16 14.56
N SER A 91 -15.11 21.19 15.12
CA SER A 91 -14.38 21.35 16.38
C SER A 91 -13.34 22.45 16.22
N THR A 92 -13.45 23.45 17.09
CA THR A 92 -12.67 24.67 17.19
C THR A 92 -11.17 24.40 17.14
N GLU A 93 -10.52 24.93 16.10
CA GLU A 93 -9.08 25.06 16.00
C GLU A 93 -8.61 26.05 17.07
N LYS A 94 -7.95 25.55 18.13
CA LYS A 94 -7.33 26.40 19.14
C LYS A 94 -6.02 26.94 18.56
N LEU A 95 -6.04 28.19 18.09
CA LEU A 95 -4.82 28.97 17.88
C LEU A 95 -4.06 29.10 19.20
N LEU A 96 -2.90 28.46 19.30
CA LEU A 96 -1.95 28.71 20.37
C LEU A 96 -1.29 30.08 20.13
N ASN A 97 -1.54 30.99 21.06
CA ASN A 97 -1.07 32.36 21.01
C ASN A 97 0.28 32.43 21.76
N GLY A 98 1.39 32.31 21.03
CA GLY A 98 2.73 32.42 21.61
C GLY A 98 3.08 33.89 21.88
N ARG A 99 3.19 34.29 23.16
CA ARG A 99 3.84 35.55 23.55
C ARG A 99 5.21 35.24 24.14
N GLY A 100 6.21 35.97 23.64
CA GLY A 100 7.60 35.86 24.05
C GLY A 100 7.97 36.64 25.32
N TRP A 101 9.18 36.29 25.77
CA TRP A 101 10.13 36.95 26.66
C TRP A 101 9.74 37.13 28.14
N GLN A 102 10.25 36.22 28.97
CA GLN A 102 10.47 36.40 30.41
C GLN A 102 11.97 36.44 30.73
N ALA A 103 12.34 37.28 31.70
CA ALA A 103 13.71 37.54 32.12
C ALA A 103 14.36 36.29 32.74
N VAL A 104 15.61 36.04 32.32
CA VAL A 104 16.38 34.82 32.58
C VAL A 104 17.22 34.98 33.84
N ASN A 105 16.98 34.16 34.87
CA ASN A 105 17.79 34.11 36.09
C ASN A 105 18.11 32.69 36.60
N ASP A 106 17.64 31.61 35.97
CA ASP A 106 17.83 30.25 36.48
C ASP A 106 18.22 29.26 35.36
N SER A 107 19.33 28.53 35.55
CA SER A 107 19.79 27.46 34.67
C SER A 107 18.83 26.28 34.56
N LEU A 108 17.99 26.04 35.59
CA LEU A 108 16.96 24.99 35.56
C LEU A 108 15.88 25.26 34.51
N TYR A 109 15.66 26.53 34.15
CA TYR A 109 14.78 26.88 33.05
C TYR A 109 15.30 26.34 31.71
N PHE A 110 16.61 26.38 31.44
CA PHE A 110 17.18 25.83 30.20
C PHE A 110 17.16 24.31 30.18
N LEU A 111 17.35 23.66 31.33
CA LEU A 111 17.21 22.20 31.42
C LEU A 111 15.74 21.80 31.18
N LYS A 112 14.79 22.50 31.80
CA LYS A 112 13.35 22.29 31.58
C LYS A 112 12.96 22.58 30.14
N ALA A 113 13.38 23.72 29.57
CA ALA A 113 13.09 24.08 28.18
C ALA A 113 13.77 23.13 27.18
N GLY A 114 14.98 22.64 27.49
CA GLY A 114 15.65 21.61 26.69
C GLY A 114 14.94 20.27 26.77
N MET A 115 14.48 19.85 27.95
CA MET A 115 13.64 18.66 28.10
C MET A 115 12.29 18.83 27.43
N GLU A 116 11.64 19.99 27.56
CA GLU A 116 10.38 20.31 26.89
C GLU A 116 10.58 20.34 25.37
N ALA A 117 11.67 20.88 24.84
CA ALA A 117 11.98 20.82 23.40
C ALA A 117 12.30 19.40 22.90
N ILE A 118 12.85 18.53 23.75
CA ILE A 118 13.06 17.10 23.44
C ILE A 118 11.73 16.32 23.51
N ILE A 119 10.85 16.66 24.46
CA ILE A 119 9.54 16.05 24.63
C ILE A 119 8.56 16.52 23.55
N GLU A 120 8.58 17.82 23.23
CA GLU A 120 7.86 18.49 22.16
C GLU A 120 8.68 18.48 20.85
N ASP A 121 9.40 17.39 20.58
CA ASP A 121 10.21 17.29 19.37
C ASP A 121 9.32 17.46 18.13
N GLU A 122 9.46 18.64 17.51
CA GLU A 122 8.76 19.03 16.29
C GLU A 122 9.11 18.12 15.11
N VAL A 123 10.17 17.30 15.22
CA VAL A 123 10.62 16.38 14.17
C VAL A 123 9.99 15.01 14.31
N THR A 124 10.07 14.36 15.48
CA THR A 124 9.54 12.99 15.67
C THR A 124 8.02 12.93 15.48
N THR A 125 7.29 13.94 15.93
CA THR A 125 5.83 14.05 15.73
C THR A 125 5.42 14.11 14.25
N ARG A 126 6.33 14.47 13.34
CA ARG A 126 6.09 14.51 11.88
C ARG A 126 6.25 13.15 11.22
N PHE A 127 6.77 12.15 11.93
CA PHE A 127 6.81 10.78 11.44
C PHE A 127 5.63 9.95 11.94
N GLU A 128 4.87 10.44 12.92
CA GLU A 128 3.67 9.78 13.40
C GLU A 128 2.50 9.94 12.43
N ALA A 129 1.58 8.99 12.35
CA ALA A 129 0.43 9.14 11.47
C ALA A 129 -0.51 10.24 11.99
N GLU A 130 -0.88 11.20 11.12
CA GLU A 130 -1.80 12.27 11.49
C GLU A 130 -3.16 11.70 11.94
N GLN A 131 -3.63 12.14 13.11
CA GLN A 131 -4.96 11.77 13.60
C GLN A 131 -6.01 12.65 12.94
N LEU A 132 -6.80 12.07 12.04
CA LEU A 132 -7.91 12.76 11.37
C LEU A 132 -8.91 13.31 12.41
N ALA A 133 -9.23 14.61 12.30
CA ALA A 133 -10.22 15.28 13.16
C ALA A 133 -11.65 14.71 13.02
N SER A 134 -11.92 13.94 11.96
CA SER A 134 -13.22 13.33 11.70
C SER A 134 -13.30 11.88 12.16
N TRP A 135 -14.42 11.52 12.80
CA TRP A 135 -14.70 10.15 13.21
C TRP A 135 -14.88 9.26 11.98
N ASN A 136 -14.14 8.16 11.91
CA ASN A 136 -14.34 7.11 10.92
C ASN A 136 -14.31 5.72 11.60
N MET A 137 -14.67 4.69 10.84
CA MET A 137 -14.74 3.30 11.34
C MET A 137 -13.38 2.72 11.79
N LEU A 138 -12.26 3.38 11.47
CA LEU A 138 -10.89 3.06 11.93
C LEU A 138 -10.50 3.85 13.19
N THR A 139 -11.10 5.02 13.44
CA THR A 139 -10.95 5.81 14.69
C THR A 139 -11.35 4.99 15.92
N ARG A 140 -12.20 3.96 15.75
CA ARG A 140 -12.57 3.01 16.82
C ARG A 140 -11.39 2.20 17.38
N THR A 141 -10.30 2.05 16.63
CA THR A 141 -9.08 1.36 17.09
C THR A 141 -8.18 2.27 17.93
N SER A 142 -8.51 3.56 18.04
CA SER A 142 -7.83 4.50 18.95
C SER A 142 -8.39 4.35 20.36
N ILE A 143 -7.49 4.15 21.32
CA ILE A 143 -7.78 3.91 22.76
C ILE A 143 -8.61 5.06 23.37
N THR A 144 -8.52 6.26 22.81
CA THR A 144 -9.15 7.48 23.35
C THR A 144 -10.68 7.52 23.20
N PHE A 145 -11.28 6.75 22.29
CA PHE A 145 -12.70 6.88 21.91
C PHE A 145 -13.66 5.82 22.50
N TYR A 146 -13.22 5.01 23.47
CA TYR A 146 -14.00 3.88 23.99
C TYR A 146 -15.28 4.26 24.79
N GLN A 147 -15.42 5.49 25.27
CA GLN A 147 -16.40 5.81 26.32
C GLN A 147 -17.88 5.96 25.90
N PHE A 148 -18.22 6.01 24.60
CA PHE A 148 -19.62 6.25 24.16
C PHE A 148 -20.05 5.40 22.95
N ILE A 149 -19.82 4.09 22.98
CA ILE A 149 -20.07 3.21 21.82
C ILE A 149 -21.32 2.34 22.04
N SER A 150 -22.33 2.50 21.18
CA SER A 150 -23.55 1.67 21.20
C SER A 150 -23.30 0.25 20.64
N TRP A 151 -24.04 -0.74 21.13
CA TRP A 151 -23.93 -2.13 20.68
C TRP A 151 -24.25 -2.30 19.18
N LYS A 152 -25.18 -1.48 18.64
CA LYS A 152 -25.54 -1.47 17.21
C LYS A 152 -24.34 -1.08 16.34
N LEU A 153 -23.60 -0.05 16.75
CA LEU A 153 -22.40 0.40 16.05
C LEU A 153 -21.27 -0.63 16.14
N THR A 154 -21.21 -1.37 17.25
CA THR A 154 -20.27 -2.49 17.42
C THR A 154 -20.57 -3.66 16.49
N LEU A 155 -21.84 -4.02 16.33
CA LEU A 155 -22.25 -5.05 15.38
C LEU A 155 -21.90 -4.64 13.94
N LEU A 156 -22.24 -3.41 13.54
CA LEU A 156 -21.94 -2.88 12.21
C LEU A 156 -20.42 -2.85 11.93
N TRP A 157 -19.61 -2.46 12.92
CA TRP A 157 -18.16 -2.52 12.83
C TRP A 157 -17.66 -3.96 12.67
N GLY A 158 -18.18 -4.91 13.44
CA GLY A 158 -17.80 -6.33 13.37
C GLY A 158 -18.09 -6.92 11.98
N VAL A 159 -19.28 -6.67 11.44
CA VAL A 159 -19.65 -7.07 10.08
C VAL A 159 -18.74 -6.39 9.05
N GLY A 160 -18.44 -5.10 9.22
CA GLY A 160 -17.53 -4.36 8.36
C GLY A 160 -16.10 -4.92 8.37
N CYS A 161 -15.58 -5.30 9.53
CA CYS A 161 -14.29 -5.96 9.66
C CYS A 161 -14.30 -7.31 8.96
N LEU A 162 -15.32 -8.15 9.21
CA LEU A 162 -15.46 -9.46 8.56
C LEU A 162 -15.46 -9.31 7.03
N PHE A 163 -16.25 -8.37 6.51
CA PHE A 163 -16.33 -8.12 5.06
C PHE A 163 -14.99 -7.63 4.49
N ARG A 164 -14.29 -6.73 5.19
CA ARG A 164 -12.98 -6.21 4.76
C ARG A 164 -11.93 -7.31 4.67
N TYR A 165 -11.81 -8.15 5.70
CA TYR A 165 -10.73 -9.13 5.77
C TYR A 165 -11.03 -10.43 5.01
N LEU A 166 -12.31 -10.83 4.89
CA LEU A 166 -12.66 -12.05 4.15
C LEU A 166 -12.87 -11.82 2.64
N PHE A 167 -13.29 -10.63 2.21
CA PHE A 167 -13.62 -10.38 0.80
C PHE A 167 -12.75 -9.29 0.17
N LEU A 168 -12.70 -8.09 0.76
CA LEU A 168 -11.99 -6.97 0.14
C LEU A 168 -10.47 -7.15 0.16
N LEU A 169 -9.88 -7.61 1.26
CA LEU A 169 -8.44 -7.79 1.39
C LEU A 169 -7.91 -8.87 0.42
N PRO A 170 -8.50 -10.09 0.33
CA PRO A 170 -8.07 -11.08 -0.66
C PRO A 170 -8.18 -10.57 -2.10
N LEU A 171 -9.26 -9.86 -2.44
CA LEU A 171 -9.41 -9.23 -3.76
C LEU A 171 -8.30 -8.20 -4.03
N ARG A 172 -7.96 -7.37 -3.05
CA ARG A 172 -6.88 -6.37 -3.16
C ARG A 172 -5.51 -7.03 -3.31
N VAL A 173 -5.24 -8.08 -2.53
CA VAL A 173 -4.00 -8.87 -2.65
C VAL A 173 -3.90 -9.46 -4.05
N LEU A 174 -4.99 -10.05 -4.57
CA LEU A 174 -5.02 -10.60 -5.93
C LEU A 174 -4.73 -9.53 -6.99
N LEU A 175 -5.39 -8.36 -6.92
CA LEU A 175 -5.13 -7.25 -7.83
C LEU A 175 -3.69 -6.74 -7.73
N PHE A 176 -3.15 -6.63 -6.52
CA PHE A 176 -1.77 -6.23 -6.29
C PHE A 176 -0.79 -7.23 -6.90
N SER A 177 -1.00 -8.53 -6.67
CA SER A 177 -0.19 -9.61 -7.25
C SER A 177 -0.23 -9.58 -8.78
N ILE A 178 -1.41 -9.42 -9.39
CA ILE A 178 -1.55 -9.28 -10.84
C ILE A 178 -0.78 -8.05 -11.35
N GLY A 179 -0.98 -6.88 -10.71
CA GLY A 179 -0.29 -5.64 -11.09
C GLY A 179 1.24 -5.76 -10.98
N MET A 180 1.74 -6.37 -9.92
CA MET A 180 3.18 -6.60 -9.71
C MET A 180 3.76 -7.57 -10.74
N LEU A 181 3.08 -8.69 -11.01
CA LEU A 181 3.52 -9.66 -12.01
C LEU A 181 3.53 -9.06 -13.41
N LEU A 182 2.48 -8.32 -13.78
CA LEU A 182 2.42 -7.60 -15.06
C LEU A 182 3.55 -6.58 -15.16
N LEU A 183 3.84 -5.82 -14.11
CA LEU A 183 4.93 -4.86 -14.12
C LEU A 183 6.29 -5.54 -14.34
N VAL A 184 6.58 -6.61 -13.60
CA VAL A 184 7.85 -7.35 -13.74
C VAL A 184 7.99 -7.95 -15.13
N PHE A 185 6.94 -8.58 -15.65
CA PHE A 185 6.95 -9.24 -16.95
C PHE A 185 7.03 -8.25 -18.11
N THR A 186 6.20 -7.20 -18.11
CA THR A 186 6.20 -6.18 -19.18
C THR A 186 7.52 -5.42 -19.23
N THR A 187 8.08 -5.03 -18.09
CA THR A 187 9.39 -4.37 -18.04
C THR A 187 10.55 -5.29 -18.47
N ALA A 188 10.46 -6.60 -18.20
CA ALA A 188 11.41 -7.57 -18.74
C ALA A 188 11.31 -7.70 -20.27
N ALA A 189 10.08 -7.78 -20.80
CA ALA A 189 9.85 -7.81 -22.24
C ALA A 189 10.27 -6.51 -22.95
N ILE A 190 10.06 -5.34 -22.33
CA ILE A 190 10.52 -4.05 -22.86
C ILE A 190 12.05 -3.95 -22.78
N GLY A 191 12.68 -4.54 -21.76
CA GLY A 191 14.13 -4.52 -21.58
C GLY A 191 14.91 -5.17 -22.71
N VAL A 192 14.33 -6.16 -23.40
CA VAL A 192 14.95 -6.80 -24.58
C VAL A 192 14.76 -6.00 -25.88
N VAL A 193 13.90 -4.99 -25.88
CA VAL A 193 13.68 -4.12 -27.06
C VAL A 193 14.85 -3.13 -27.19
N PRO A 194 15.39 -2.92 -28.40
CA PRO A 194 16.41 -1.90 -28.66
C PRO A 194 15.94 -0.50 -28.28
N ASN A 195 16.87 0.38 -27.90
CA ASN A 195 16.57 1.76 -27.51
C ASN A 195 16.11 2.60 -28.72
N CYS A 196 14.82 2.54 -29.02
CA CYS A 196 14.18 3.28 -30.11
C CYS A 196 12.88 3.95 -29.63
N GLY A 197 12.24 4.73 -30.52
CA GLY A 197 10.94 5.35 -30.22
C GLY A 197 9.87 4.36 -29.78
N ILE A 198 9.85 3.15 -30.37
CA ILE A 198 8.87 2.11 -30.05
C ILE A 198 9.05 1.61 -28.61
N LYS A 199 10.30 1.37 -28.16
CA LYS A 199 10.58 0.98 -26.77
C LYS A 199 10.02 1.99 -25.78
N ARG A 200 10.25 3.28 -26.04
CA ARG A 200 9.76 4.37 -25.18
C ARG A 200 8.24 4.41 -25.13
N TRP A 201 7.59 4.35 -26.29
CA TRP A 201 6.14 4.33 -26.36
C TRP A 201 5.55 3.12 -25.62
N LEU A 202 6.11 1.91 -25.83
CA LEU A 202 5.69 0.70 -25.13
C LEU A 202 5.87 0.84 -23.62
N ASN A 203 7.03 1.33 -23.19
CA ASN A 203 7.35 1.58 -21.80
C ASN A 203 6.33 2.52 -21.15
N GLU A 204 6.08 3.68 -21.74
CA GLU A 204 5.12 4.66 -21.25
C GLU A 204 3.73 4.03 -21.07
N LYS A 205 3.24 3.29 -22.07
CA LYS A 205 1.91 2.65 -22.00
C LYS A 205 1.85 1.52 -20.99
N CYS A 206 2.83 0.63 -20.96
CA CYS A 206 2.85 -0.52 -20.05
C CYS A 206 3.02 -0.09 -18.60
N VAL A 207 3.93 0.85 -18.31
CA VAL A 207 4.16 1.35 -16.95
C VAL A 207 2.93 2.09 -16.42
N LEU A 208 2.31 2.96 -17.22
CA LEU A 208 1.03 3.62 -16.85
C LEU A 208 -0.07 2.59 -16.55
N MET A 209 -0.24 1.59 -17.42
CA MET A 209 -1.22 0.52 -17.21
C MET A 209 -0.96 -0.22 -15.89
N CYS A 210 0.29 -0.62 -15.63
CA CYS A 210 0.65 -1.36 -14.44
C CYS A 210 0.40 -0.55 -13.16
N PHE A 211 0.83 0.72 -13.11
CA PHE A 211 0.59 1.58 -11.95
C PHE A 211 -0.90 1.91 -11.76
N ARG A 212 -1.68 2.05 -12.84
CA ARG A 212 -3.14 2.17 -12.73
C ARG A 212 -3.77 0.93 -12.08
N ILE A 213 -3.38 -0.28 -12.50
CA ILE A 213 -3.84 -1.53 -11.89
C ILE A 213 -3.42 -1.61 -10.42
N LEU A 214 -2.15 -1.33 -10.11
CA LEU A 214 -1.63 -1.31 -8.75
C LEU A 214 -2.39 -0.30 -7.88
N SER A 215 -2.71 0.89 -8.38
CA SER A 215 -3.50 1.89 -7.64
C SER A 215 -4.90 1.39 -7.26
N ARG A 216 -5.51 0.51 -8.08
CA ARG A 216 -6.82 -0.09 -7.77
C ARG A 216 -6.72 -1.07 -6.60
N SER A 217 -5.57 -1.74 -6.42
CA SER A 217 -5.35 -2.67 -5.31
C SER A 217 -5.36 -1.97 -3.94
N VAL A 218 -4.85 -0.74 -3.85
CA VAL A 218 -4.97 0.09 -2.63
C VAL A 218 -6.29 0.87 -2.58
N SER A 219 -7.10 0.75 -3.64
CA SER A 219 -8.35 1.48 -3.82
C SER A 219 -8.20 3.00 -3.76
N ALA A 220 -7.09 3.50 -4.32
CA ALA A 220 -6.82 4.92 -4.39
C ALA A 220 -7.90 5.63 -5.21
N LEU A 221 -8.38 6.74 -4.68
CA LEU A 221 -9.22 7.69 -5.39
C LEU A 221 -8.37 8.91 -5.71
N ILE A 222 -7.98 9.06 -6.97
CA ILE A 222 -6.97 10.02 -7.40
C ILE A 222 -7.63 11.02 -8.35
N TYR A 223 -7.45 12.30 -8.07
CA TYR A 223 -7.85 13.40 -8.92
C TYR A 223 -6.60 14.20 -9.28
N PHE A 224 -6.46 14.49 -10.57
CA PHE A 224 -5.38 15.33 -11.07
C PHE A 224 -5.97 16.67 -11.49
N HIS A 225 -5.32 17.73 -11.03
CA HIS A 225 -5.66 19.12 -11.33
C HIS A 225 -4.54 19.73 -12.18
N ASP A 226 -4.85 20.78 -12.94
CA ASP A 226 -3.88 21.54 -13.76
C ASP A 226 -3.06 20.66 -14.73
N LEU A 227 -3.75 19.79 -15.47
CA LEU A 227 -3.17 18.78 -16.37
C LEU A 227 -2.29 19.37 -17.48
N GLU A 228 -2.48 20.64 -17.82
CA GLU A 228 -1.66 21.39 -18.76
C GLU A 228 -0.22 21.59 -18.27
N ASN A 229 0.00 21.54 -16.95
CA ASN A 229 1.29 21.72 -16.30
C ASN A 229 2.03 20.39 -16.04
N LYS A 230 1.62 19.28 -16.66
CA LYS A 230 2.33 18.00 -16.51
C LYS A 230 3.81 18.09 -16.88
N ALA A 231 4.62 17.38 -16.11
CA ALA A 231 6.05 17.26 -16.36
C ALA A 231 6.31 16.64 -17.75
N LYS A 232 7.24 17.27 -18.48
CA LYS A 232 7.69 16.84 -19.81
C LYS A 232 9.15 16.41 -19.74
N ASN A 233 9.59 15.62 -20.72
CA ASN A 233 10.98 15.18 -20.86
C ASN A 233 11.96 16.36 -20.75
N GLY A 234 13.11 16.11 -20.13
CA GLY A 234 14.07 17.16 -19.78
C GLY A 234 13.65 18.03 -18.60
N GLY A 235 12.56 17.72 -17.90
CA GLY A 235 12.12 18.41 -16.69
C GLY A 235 12.32 17.59 -15.42
N ILE A 236 12.26 18.28 -14.27
CA ILE A 236 12.26 17.65 -12.95
C ILE A 236 10.92 17.95 -12.27
N CYS A 237 10.22 16.88 -11.91
CA CYS A 237 9.04 16.89 -11.09
C CYS A 237 9.43 16.78 -9.62
N VAL A 238 8.91 17.70 -8.80
CA VAL A 238 9.25 17.81 -7.38
C VAL A 238 7.96 17.68 -6.57
N ALA A 239 7.89 16.69 -5.70
CA ALA A 239 6.74 16.44 -4.84
C ALA A 239 7.17 16.27 -3.37
N ASN A 240 6.28 16.61 -2.44
CA ASN A 240 6.39 16.19 -1.05
C ASN A 240 6.29 14.66 -0.96
N HIS A 241 6.86 14.07 0.10
CA HIS A 241 6.91 12.62 0.26
C HIS A 241 6.26 12.15 1.55
N THR A 242 5.15 11.46 1.41
CA THR A 242 4.39 10.89 2.52
C THR A 242 4.62 9.39 2.65
N SER A 243 4.78 8.69 1.53
CA SER A 243 4.86 7.23 1.51
C SER A 243 5.48 6.70 0.21
N PRO A 244 6.07 5.50 0.20
CA PRO A 244 6.45 4.83 -1.06
C PRO A 244 5.30 4.69 -2.08
N ILE A 245 4.04 4.77 -1.61
CA ILE A 245 2.84 4.77 -2.45
C ILE A 245 2.74 6.01 -3.35
N ASP A 246 3.38 7.13 -3.02
CA ASP A 246 3.31 8.38 -3.78
C ASP A 246 3.80 8.17 -5.22
N VAL A 247 4.88 7.40 -5.39
CA VAL A 247 5.40 7.00 -6.71
C VAL A 247 4.31 6.29 -7.52
N MET A 248 3.58 5.36 -6.89
CA MET A 248 2.51 4.63 -7.56
C MET A 248 1.36 5.57 -7.94
N ILE A 249 0.98 6.52 -7.08
CA ILE A 249 -0.11 7.47 -7.34
C ILE A 249 0.25 8.39 -8.51
N LEU A 250 1.42 9.04 -8.46
CA LEU A 250 1.89 9.95 -9.50
C LEU A 250 2.07 9.22 -10.83
N SER A 251 2.53 7.96 -10.78
CA SER A 251 2.73 7.14 -11.98
C SER A 251 1.43 6.60 -12.61
N THR A 252 0.25 7.03 -12.13
CA THR A 252 -1.03 6.68 -12.77
C THR A 252 -1.41 7.60 -13.94
N ASP A 253 -0.87 8.81 -13.97
CA ASP A 253 -1.18 9.83 -14.99
C ASP A 253 0.00 10.17 -15.90
N ASN A 254 1.23 10.08 -15.38
CA ASN A 254 2.45 10.30 -16.15
C ASN A 254 3.50 9.24 -15.82
N THR A 255 4.56 9.13 -16.63
CA THR A 255 5.69 8.22 -16.38
C THR A 255 6.94 8.99 -16.03
N TYR A 256 7.64 8.54 -15.00
CA TYR A 256 8.78 9.24 -14.44
C TYR A 256 10.01 8.34 -14.35
N ALA A 257 11.18 8.94 -14.56
CA ALA A 257 12.43 8.39 -14.07
C ALA A 257 12.52 8.66 -12.57
N LEU A 258 12.74 7.61 -11.79
CA LEU A 258 12.75 7.69 -10.33
C LEU A 258 14.16 7.89 -9.82
N ILE A 259 14.26 8.62 -8.72
CA ILE A 259 15.51 8.83 -8.01
C ILE A 259 15.32 8.42 -6.56
N GLY A 260 16.21 7.58 -6.06
CA GLY A 260 16.14 7.15 -4.67
C GLY A 260 17.33 6.31 -4.24
N GLN A 261 17.31 5.93 -2.97
CA GLN A 261 18.29 5.01 -2.42
C GLN A 261 18.06 3.60 -2.99
N ARG A 262 19.13 2.89 -3.30
CA ARG A 262 19.06 1.47 -3.66
C ARG A 262 18.58 0.66 -2.46
N HIS A 263 17.61 -0.22 -2.70
CA HIS A 263 17.01 -1.09 -1.70
C HIS A 263 17.14 -2.57 -2.08
N ASP A 264 17.10 -3.44 -1.09
CA ASP A 264 17.07 -4.90 -1.26
C ASP A 264 15.65 -5.46 -1.18
N GLY A 265 15.53 -6.79 -1.22
CA GLY A 265 14.26 -7.50 -1.08
C GLY A 265 13.26 -7.19 -2.20
N VAL A 266 11.98 -7.03 -1.83
CA VAL A 266 10.88 -6.78 -2.77
C VAL A 266 11.00 -5.42 -3.45
N LEU A 267 11.41 -4.39 -2.70
CA LEU A 267 11.65 -3.06 -3.28
C LEU A 267 12.81 -3.08 -4.26
N GLY A 268 13.90 -3.79 -3.94
CA GLY A 268 15.00 -4.00 -4.88
C GLY A 268 14.59 -4.74 -6.16
N LEU A 269 13.69 -5.74 -6.05
CA LEU A 269 13.14 -6.41 -7.22
C LEU A 269 12.35 -5.44 -8.11
N LEU A 270 11.53 -4.57 -7.51
CA LEU A 270 10.78 -3.54 -8.21
C LEU A 270 11.69 -2.51 -8.89
N GLN A 271 12.71 -2.02 -8.17
CA GLN A 271 13.71 -1.11 -8.71
C GLN A 271 14.42 -1.71 -9.94
N ARG A 272 14.88 -2.96 -9.84
CA ARG A 272 15.49 -3.68 -10.96
C ARG A 272 14.53 -3.90 -12.11
N ALA A 273 13.24 -4.12 -11.84
CA ALA A 273 12.24 -4.26 -12.88
C ALA A 273 12.05 -2.96 -13.66
N LEU A 274 11.83 -1.85 -12.95
CA LEU A 274 11.67 -0.53 -13.55
C LEU A 274 12.92 -0.10 -14.35
N SER A 275 14.12 -0.35 -13.82
CA SER A 275 15.39 -0.05 -14.50
C SER A 275 15.60 -0.79 -15.82
N ARG A 276 14.88 -1.89 -16.11
CA ARG A 276 14.95 -2.53 -17.43
C ARG A 276 14.26 -1.72 -18.52
N ALA A 277 13.26 -0.93 -18.14
CA ALA A 277 12.37 -0.25 -19.07
C ALA A 277 12.69 1.24 -19.23
N SER A 278 13.17 1.91 -18.17
CA SER A 278 13.60 3.32 -18.20
C SER A 278 14.91 3.57 -17.44
N SER A 279 15.53 4.72 -17.69
CA SER A 279 16.72 5.19 -17.00
C SER A 279 16.40 5.74 -15.60
N HIS A 280 16.06 4.87 -14.65
CA HIS A 280 15.94 5.23 -13.23
C HIS A 280 17.34 5.37 -12.60
N ILE A 281 17.49 6.29 -11.64
CA ILE A 281 18.76 6.58 -10.97
C ILE A 281 18.67 6.08 -9.51
N TRP A 282 19.52 5.13 -9.14
CA TRP A 282 19.56 4.57 -7.79
C TRP A 282 20.93 4.80 -7.18
N PHE A 283 20.98 5.52 -6.07
CA PHE A 283 22.23 5.82 -5.37
C PHE A 283 22.45 4.85 -4.22
N GLU A 284 23.72 4.47 -4.00
CA GLU A 284 24.12 3.82 -2.75
C GLU A 284 24.04 4.82 -1.59
N ARG A 285 23.87 4.31 -0.35
CA ARG A 285 23.72 5.18 0.84
C ARG A 285 24.94 6.09 1.05
N SER A 286 26.14 5.62 0.69
CA SER A 286 27.38 6.38 0.75
C SER A 286 27.49 7.44 -0.35
N GLU A 287 26.98 7.15 -1.55
CA GLU A 287 27.05 8.04 -2.72
C GLU A 287 25.98 9.14 -2.67
N ALA A 288 24.83 8.86 -2.05
CA ALA A 288 23.76 9.86 -1.88
C ALA A 288 24.20 11.09 -1.06
N GLY A 289 25.31 10.98 -0.31
CA GLY A 289 25.94 12.09 0.40
C GLY A 289 26.80 12.99 -0.50
N ASP A 290 27.27 12.50 -1.66
CA ASP A 290 28.08 13.25 -2.60
C ASP A 290 27.19 14.09 -3.54
N ARG A 291 27.01 15.35 -3.14
CA ARG A 291 26.18 16.31 -3.87
C ARG A 291 26.67 16.55 -5.29
N ALA A 292 27.99 16.55 -5.52
CA ALA A 292 28.54 16.85 -6.83
C ALA A 292 28.25 15.73 -7.82
N ALA A 293 28.40 14.48 -7.39
CA ALA A 293 28.05 13.31 -8.18
C ALA A 293 26.54 13.29 -8.52
N VAL A 294 25.67 13.51 -7.52
CA VAL A 294 24.22 13.55 -7.73
C VAL A 294 23.83 14.64 -8.73
N THR A 295 24.33 15.87 -8.55
CA THR A 295 24.03 16.99 -9.47
C THR A 295 24.51 16.72 -10.89
N SER A 296 25.68 16.10 -11.07
CA SER A 296 26.20 15.73 -12.39
C SER A 296 25.31 14.69 -13.08
N THR A 297 24.91 13.62 -12.39
CA THR A 297 24.03 12.58 -12.95
C THR A 297 22.65 13.13 -13.30
N LEU A 298 22.09 14.00 -12.45
CA LEU A 298 20.82 14.68 -12.74
C LEU A 298 20.92 15.52 -14.01
N ARG A 299 22.01 16.26 -14.17
CA ARG A 299 22.26 17.10 -15.34
C ARG A 299 22.34 16.28 -16.63
N GLU A 300 23.13 15.21 -16.64
CA GLU A 300 23.24 14.32 -17.80
C GLU A 300 21.91 13.64 -18.16
N HIS A 301 21.07 13.34 -17.17
CA HIS A 301 19.74 12.78 -17.43
C HIS A 301 18.81 13.81 -18.07
N VAL A 302 18.80 15.02 -17.54
CA VAL A 302 17.95 16.13 -17.99
C VAL A 302 18.33 16.62 -19.39
N GLU A 303 19.61 16.61 -19.74
CA GLU A 303 20.12 17.03 -21.05
C GLU A 303 19.71 16.09 -22.19
N ASP A 304 19.31 14.84 -21.90
CA ASP A 304 18.78 13.91 -22.91
C ASP A 304 17.26 14.01 -23.06
N PRO A 305 16.74 14.57 -24.18
CA PRO A 305 15.30 14.73 -24.39
C PRO A 305 14.56 13.40 -24.56
N ASN A 306 15.28 12.30 -24.77
CA ASN A 306 14.67 10.98 -24.92
C ASN A 306 14.38 10.29 -23.59
N LYS A 307 14.92 10.79 -22.46
CA LYS A 307 14.67 10.25 -21.13
C LYS A 307 13.39 10.83 -20.53
N LEU A 308 12.75 10.05 -19.67
CA LEU A 308 11.55 10.46 -18.94
C LEU A 308 11.84 11.64 -18.00
N PRO A 309 10.85 12.50 -17.71
CA PRO A 309 10.98 13.49 -16.65
C PRO A 309 11.35 12.81 -15.35
N ILE A 310 12.22 13.47 -14.59
CA ILE A 310 12.66 12.97 -13.29
C ILE A 310 11.54 13.22 -12.26
N LEU A 311 11.30 12.29 -11.34
CA LEU A 311 10.51 12.52 -10.13
C LEU A 311 11.45 12.48 -8.92
N ILE A 312 11.48 13.57 -8.16
CA ILE A 312 12.29 13.72 -6.95
C ILE A 312 11.38 14.07 -5.76
N PHE A 313 11.72 13.45 -4.63
CA PHE A 313 11.24 13.78 -3.31
C PHE A 313 12.37 14.47 -2.53
N PRO A 314 12.47 15.81 -2.58
CA PRO A 314 13.65 16.55 -2.11
C PRO A 314 13.83 16.53 -0.60
N GLU A 315 12.82 16.04 0.15
CA GLU A 315 12.88 15.80 1.59
C GLU A 315 13.84 14.65 1.94
N GLY A 316 14.00 13.68 1.03
CA GLY A 316 14.85 12.50 1.22
C GLY A 316 14.34 11.50 2.27
N THR A 317 13.16 11.71 2.83
CA THR A 317 12.48 10.82 3.77
C THR A 317 10.96 10.98 3.65
N CYS A 318 10.20 9.99 4.11
CA CYS A 318 8.74 10.08 4.18
C CYS A 318 8.32 10.75 5.49
N ILE A 319 7.41 11.71 5.42
CA ILE A 319 6.85 12.41 6.58
C ILE A 319 5.32 12.46 6.53
N ASN A 320 4.67 12.77 7.65
CA ASN A 320 3.26 13.14 7.66
C ASN A 320 3.13 14.55 7.04
N ASN A 321 2.16 14.79 6.16
CA ASN A 321 2.00 16.06 5.43
C ASN A 321 1.54 17.24 6.31
N THR A 322 1.75 17.19 7.64
CA THR A 322 1.41 18.28 8.56
C THR A 322 2.47 19.39 8.57
N SER A 323 3.64 19.12 7.99
CA SER A 323 4.73 20.05 7.73
C SER A 323 5.54 19.52 6.53
N VAL A 324 6.50 20.29 6.05
CA VAL A 324 7.43 19.87 4.99
C VAL A 324 8.86 20.01 5.51
N MET A 325 9.72 19.00 5.29
CA MET A 325 11.11 19.09 5.71
C MET A 325 11.92 20.01 4.80
N MET A 326 13.04 20.52 5.31
CA MET A 326 13.96 21.33 4.50
C MET A 326 14.44 20.54 3.28
N PHE A 327 14.14 21.06 2.09
CA PHE A 327 14.52 20.45 0.82
C PHE A 327 16.03 20.45 0.63
N LYS A 328 16.55 19.34 0.10
CA LYS A 328 17.96 19.24 -0.29
C LYS A 328 18.21 20.09 -1.53
N LYS A 329 19.12 21.08 -1.40
CA LYS A 329 19.45 22.04 -2.47
C LYS A 329 19.91 21.38 -3.78
N GLY A 330 20.64 20.26 -3.71
CA GLY A 330 21.20 19.58 -4.89
C GLY A 330 20.15 19.20 -5.95
N SER A 331 18.91 18.95 -5.54
CA SER A 331 17.80 18.64 -6.46
C SER A 331 17.42 19.81 -7.38
N PHE A 332 17.85 21.04 -7.08
CA PHE A 332 17.48 22.27 -7.81
C PHE A 332 18.66 22.93 -8.55
N GLU A 333 19.89 22.44 -8.37
CA GLU A 333 21.09 23.08 -8.94
C GLU A 333 21.30 22.78 -10.44
N VAL A 334 20.47 21.91 -11.02
CA VAL A 334 20.58 21.44 -12.41
C VAL A 334 20.18 22.51 -13.43
N GLY A 335 19.45 23.55 -13.02
CA GLY A 335 19.09 24.67 -13.89
C GLY A 335 18.05 24.33 -14.97
N THR A 336 17.19 23.33 -14.72
CA THR A 336 16.11 22.93 -15.63
C THR A 336 14.73 23.35 -15.15
N LYS A 337 13.71 23.15 -15.99
CA LYS A 337 12.32 23.41 -15.66
C LYS A 337 11.85 22.48 -14.54
N ILE A 338 11.42 23.10 -13.45
CA ILE A 338 10.83 22.42 -12.28
C ILE A 338 9.31 22.37 -12.44
N TYR A 339 8.74 21.22 -12.13
CA TYR A 339 7.32 20.92 -12.15
C TYR A 339 6.88 20.55 -10.72
N PRO A 340 6.44 21.53 -9.91
CA PRO A 340 6.00 21.26 -8.55
C PRO A 340 4.68 20.47 -8.55
N ILE A 341 4.56 19.51 -7.63
CA ILE A 341 3.35 18.74 -7.33
C ILE A 341 3.18 18.73 -5.80
N ALA A 342 1.93 18.75 -5.34
CA ALA A 342 1.55 18.66 -3.92
C ALA A 342 0.47 17.59 -3.69
#